data_AF-A0A356FC65-F1
#
_entry.id   AF-A0A356FC65-F1
#
_cell.length_a   1.000
_cell.length_b   1.000
_cell.length_c   1.000
_cell.angle_alpha   90.00
_cell.angle_beta   90.00
_cell.angle_gamma   90.00
#
_symmetry.space_group_name_H-M   'P 1'
#
loop_
_entity.id
_entity.type
_entity.pdbx_description
1 polymer ?
#
loop_
_entity_poly.entity_id
_entity_poly.type
_entity_poly.pdbx_seq_one_letter_code
_entity_poly.pdbx_strand_id
1 'polypeptide(L)' 'MRAAFFEEHGGPEVLKICERPDPEPGPDDALVEVSACGLNHLDIWVRLGGKRNFPLPIIPGSDPAGVVLEAP' A
#
# COMPACT_ATOMS: atom_id res chain seq x y z
N MET A 1 -11.12 4.81 -1.75
CA MET A 1 -10.01 4.71 -2.70
C MET A 1 -9.92 3.34 -3.35
N ARG A 2 -9.52 3.29 -4.64
CA ARG A 2 -9.17 2.05 -5.34
C ARG A 2 -7.73 1.64 -5.00
N ALA A 3 -7.52 0.44 -4.46
CA ALA A 3 -6.20 0.00 -3.98
C ALA A 3 -5.85 -1.42 -4.45
N ALA A 4 -4.55 -1.66 -4.68
CA ALA A 4 -4.00 -3.00 -4.84
C ALA A 4 -3.56 -3.54 -3.45
N PHE A 5 -3.90 -4.79 -3.13
CA PHE A 5 -3.60 -5.40 -1.83
C PHE A 5 -3.53 -6.92 -1.92
N PHE A 6 -3.05 -7.57 -0.87
CA PHE A 6 -3.11 -9.02 -0.71
C PHE A 6 -3.42 -9.42 0.74
N GLU A 7 -4.09 -10.56 0.91
CA GLU A 7 -4.56 -11.09 2.21
C GLU A 7 -3.77 -12.32 2.67
N GLU A 8 -2.92 -12.85 1.81
CA GLU A 8 -2.00 -13.94 2.07
C GLU A 8 -0.74 -13.76 1.22
N HIS A 9 0.37 -14.35 1.65
CA HIS A 9 1.62 -14.30 0.90
C HIS A 9 1.63 -15.27 -0.28
N GLY A 10 2.25 -14.87 -1.39
CA GLY A 10 2.32 -15.71 -2.58
C GLY A 10 2.89 -15.02 -3.83
N GLY A 11 2.72 -15.68 -4.97
CA GLY A 11 3.06 -15.13 -6.28
C GLY A 11 2.11 -13.99 -6.67
N PRO A 12 2.23 -13.43 -7.89
CA PRO A 12 1.39 -12.31 -8.33
C PRO A 12 -0.13 -12.56 -8.24
N GLU A 13 -0.56 -13.82 -8.28
CA GLU A 13 -1.94 -14.27 -8.21
C GLU A 13 -2.68 -13.88 -6.92
N VAL A 14 -1.97 -13.58 -5.82
CA VAL A 14 -2.60 -13.13 -4.57
C VAL A 14 -3.01 -11.66 -4.60
N LEU A 15 -2.54 -10.89 -5.60
CA LEU A 15 -2.85 -9.47 -5.72
C LEU A 15 -4.30 -9.26 -6.16
N LYS A 16 -5.02 -8.48 -5.36
CA LYS A 16 -6.40 -8.05 -5.61
C LYS A 16 -6.42 -6.54 -5.79
N ILE A 17 -7.33 -6.05 -6.63
CA ILE A 17 -7.63 -4.62 -6.75
C ILE A 17 -9.10 -4.43 -6.44
N CYS A 18 -9.42 -3.64 -5.42
CA CYS A 18 -10.80 -3.30 -5.07
C CYS A 18 -10.92 -1.89 -4.51
N GLU A 19 -12.16 -1.43 -4.34
CA GLU A 19 -12.47 -0.25 -3.55
C GLU A 19 -12.28 -0.55 -2.06
N ARG A 20 -11.68 0.40 -1.34
CA ARG A 20 -11.51 0.41 0.11
C ARG A 20 -11.85 1.79 0.66
N PRO A 21 -12.20 1.90 1.96
CA PRO A 21 -12.33 3.21 2.60
C PRO A 21 -11.05 4.03 2.46
N ASP A 22 -11.19 5.35 2.38
CA ASP A 22 -10.05 6.24 2.47
C ASP A 22 -9.47 6.18 3.89
N PRO A 23 -8.13 6.24 4.05
CA PRO A 23 -7.52 6.24 5.37
C PRO A 23 -7.77 7.58 6.08
N GLU A 24 -7.90 7.54 7.40
CA GLU A 24 -7.94 8.73 8.25
C GLU A 24 -6.51 9.00 8.75
N PRO A 25 -5.91 10.17 8.45
CA PRO A 25 -4.56 10.49 8.94
C PRO A 25 -4.55 10.69 10.46
N GLY A 26 -3.49 10.24 11.12
CA GLY A 26 -3.21 10.60 12.52
C GLY A 26 -2.65 12.02 12.66
N PRO A 27 -2.40 12.48 13.90
CA PRO A 27 -1.95 13.85 14.18
C PRO A 27 -0.64 14.27 13.50
N ASP A 28 0.23 13.31 13.18
CA ASP A 28 1.53 13.55 12.55
C ASP A 28 1.61 13.00 11.11
N ASP A 29 0.48 12.55 10.55
CA ASP A 29 0.41 11.96 9.21
C ASP A 29 -0.07 12.98 8.18
N ALA A 30 0.29 12.76 6.91
CA ALA A 30 -0.30 13.47 5.77
C ALA A 30 -1.19 12.53 4.95
N LEU A 31 -2.36 13.00 4.54
CA LEU A 31 -3.23 12.30 3.58
C LEU A 31 -2.85 12.69 2.16
N VAL A 32 -2.48 11.71 1.34
CA VAL A 32 -2.01 11.93 -0.04
C VAL A 32 -2.94 11.24 -1.04
N GLU A 33 -3.48 12.00 -1.99
CA GLU A 33 -4.12 11.46 -3.19
C GLU A 33 -3.05 10.97 -4.17
N VAL A 34 -2.79 9.66 -4.12
CA VAL A 34 -1.73 9.03 -4.92
C VAL A 34 -2.10 9.04 -6.40
N SER A 35 -1.25 9.68 -7.21
CA SER A 35 -1.37 9.70 -8.68
C SER A 35 -0.53 8.62 -9.36
N ALA A 36 0.63 8.31 -8.78
CA ALA A 36 1.54 7.27 -9.24
C ALA A 36 2.30 6.65 -8.06
N CYS A 37 2.75 5.40 -8.22
CA CYS A 37 3.63 4.75 -7.25
C CYS A 37 4.69 3.92 -7.98
N GLY A 38 5.95 4.06 -7.55
CA GLY A 38 7.08 3.33 -8.10
C GLY A 38 7.05 1.85 -7.69
N LEU A 39 7.27 0.96 -8.66
CA LEU A 39 7.44 -0.47 -8.39
C LEU A 39 8.90 -0.78 -8.04
N ASN A 40 9.08 -1.47 -6.93
CA ASN A 40 10.38 -1.81 -6.38
C ASN A 40 10.48 -3.33 -6.13
N HIS A 41 11.71 -3.85 -6.06
CA HIS A 41 11.93 -5.26 -5.73
C HIS A 41 11.40 -5.60 -4.32
N LEU A 42 11.32 -4.59 -3.44
CA LEU A 42 10.72 -4.68 -2.11
C LEU A 42 9.27 -5.18 -2.18
N ASP A 43 8.46 -4.74 -3.15
CA ASP A 43 7.06 -5.14 -3.27
C ASP A 43 6.92 -6.65 -3.49
N ILE A 44 7.85 -7.23 -4.27
CA ILE A 44 7.92 -8.68 -4.49
C ILE A 44 8.30 -9.39 -3.20
N TRP A 45 9.31 -8.91 -2.48
CA TRP A 45 9.78 -9.54 -1.24
C TRP A 45 8.72 -9.50 -0.14
N VAL A 46 8.02 -8.37 0.01
CA VAL A 46 6.93 -8.21 0.99
C VAL A 46 5.75 -9.11 0.64
N ARG A 47 5.36 -9.20 -0.64
CA ARG A 47 4.29 -10.11 -1.08
C ARG A 47 4.64 -11.58 -0.83
N LEU A 48 5.90 -11.97 -1.02
CA LEU A 48 6.38 -13.34 -0.77
C LEU A 48 6.57 -13.69 0.72
N GLY A 49 6.28 -12.78 1.65
CA GLY A 49 6.36 -13.02 3.10
C GLY A 49 7.60 -12.45 3.78
N GLY A 50 8.58 -11.96 3.02
CA GLY A 50 9.73 -11.18 3.50
C GLY A 50 10.47 -11.74 4.72
N LYS A 51 11.34 -10.91 5.32
CA LYS A 51 11.93 -11.17 6.65
C LYS A 51 11.20 -10.46 7.78
N ARG A 52 10.37 -9.47 7.44
CA ARG A 52 9.64 -8.64 8.40
C ARG A 52 8.17 -9.00 8.31
N ASN A 53 7.58 -9.31 9.47
CA ASN A 53 6.20 -9.70 9.57
C ASN A 53 5.33 -8.43 9.62
N PHE A 54 4.52 -8.22 8.59
CA PHE A 54 3.53 -7.15 8.53
C PHE A 54 2.13 -7.77 8.66
N PRO A 55 1.20 -7.16 9.41
CA PRO A 55 -0.15 -7.68 9.51
C PRO A 55 -0.83 -7.65 8.15
N LEU A 56 -1.51 -8.75 7.80
CA LEU A 56 -2.37 -8.84 6.62
C LEU A 56 -3.75 -8.23 6.93
N PRO A 57 -4.44 -7.64 5.94
CA PRO A 57 -4.03 -7.42 4.55
C PRO A 57 -2.97 -6.31 4.39
N ILE A 58 -2.15 -6.39 3.33
CA ILE A 58 -1.11 -5.40 3.03
C ILE A 58 -1.45 -4.69 1.71
N ILE A 59 -1.36 -3.35 1.73
CA ILE A 59 -1.30 -2.49 0.53
C ILE A 59 0.19 -2.16 0.28
N PRO A 60 0.84 -2.72 -0.76
CA PRO A 60 2.24 -2.44 -1.07
C PRO A 60 2.42 -1.10 -1.79
N GLY A 61 3.67 -0.75 -2.14
CA GLY A 61 4.01 0.51 -2.82
C GLY A 61 4.52 1.58 -1.86
N SER A 62 5.83 1.53 -1.57
CA SER A 62 6.50 2.46 -0.64
C SER A 62 7.08 3.72 -1.29
N ASP A 63 6.79 3.96 -2.57
CA ASP A 63 7.33 5.10 -3.34
C ASP A 63 6.20 5.88 -4.07
N PRO A 64 5.22 6.46 -3.34
CA PRO A 64 4.11 7.18 -3.95
C PRO A 64 4.46 8.63 -4.32
N ALA A 65 3.81 9.14 -5.36
CA ALA A 65 3.76 10.54 -5.70
C ALA A 65 2.30 10.98 -5.93
N GLY A 66 1.93 12.12 -5.39
CA GLY A 66 0.55 12.59 -5.39
C GLY A 66 0.37 13.98 -4.81
N VAL A 67 -0.88 14.35 -4.60
CA VAL A 67 -1.27 15.64 -4.02
C VAL A 67 -1.56 15.46 -2.53
N VAL A 68 -1.01 16.32 -1.69
CA VAL A 68 -1.35 16.35 -0.26
C VAL A 68 -2.74 16.97 -0.09
N LEU A 69 -3.67 16.21 0.47
CA LEU A 69 -5.02 16.67 0.80
C LEU A 69 -5.11 17.22 2.23
N GLU A 70 -4.33 16.65 3.15
CA GLU A 70 -4.24 17.05 4.56
C GLU A 70 -2.82 16.82 5.09
N ALA A 71 -2.35 17.67 5.98
CA ALA A 71 -1.06 17.55 6.68
C ALA A 71 -1.15 18.22 8.07
N PRO A 72 -0.25 17.87 9.01
CA PRO A 72 -0.22 18.42 10.38
C PRO A 72 -0.04 19.95 10.44
#